data_AF-A0AAE3MMZ3-F1
#
_entry.id   AF-A0AAE3MMZ3-F1
#
_cell.length_a   1.000
_cell.length_b   1.000
_cell.length_c   1.000
_cell.angle_alpha   90.00
_cell.angle_beta   90.00
_cell.angle_gamma   90.00
#
_symmetry.space_group_name_H-M   'P 1'
#
loop_
_entity.id
_entity.type
_entity.pdbx_description
1 polymer ?
#
loop_
_entity_poly.entity_id
_entity_poly.type
_entity_poly.pdbx_seq_one_letter_code
_entity_poly.pdbx_strand_id
1 'polypeptide(L)'
;MRSMILFALLTFLSFSSFGQELKDIDEVAPFSDGLAAVRVGNQWGFINEEGELVIDFRDDLVWNKLADKERKGIEAIRYPAFRDGLCMIREMLEEEEIYVYGFIDKTGTTRIKPEYLNVTEFDQGYAVGILMTKTFRGKNNFQLNIYDYKFSEVILDQKGDIMRLLAKRDNILMSKRRYELPELRAKLLSKNLAAVKKGDNWELMKLDLE
;
A
#
# COMPACT_ATOMS: atom_id res chain seq x y z
N MET A 1 56.84 10.02 26.67
CA MET A 1 55.58 9.54 27.29
C MET A 1 54.83 10.77 27.78
N ARG A 2 53.76 11.18 27.08
CA ARG A 2 52.34 11.08 27.53
C ARG A 2 52.15 11.81 28.88
N SER A 3 51.30 12.82 29.05
CA SER A 3 49.97 13.00 28.48
C SER A 3 49.41 14.42 28.73
N MET A 4 48.64 14.90 27.76
CA MET A 4 47.36 15.63 27.86
C MET A 4 47.27 16.98 28.57
N ILE A 5 47.52 18.03 27.79
CA ILE A 5 46.73 19.28 27.82
C ILE A 5 45.61 19.09 26.77
N LEU A 6 44.35 19.20 27.18
CA LEU A 6 43.38 20.20 26.67
C LEU A 6 41.98 19.89 27.22
N PHE A 7 41.56 20.72 28.16
CA PHE A 7 40.21 20.78 28.69
C PHE A 7 39.35 21.58 27.70
N ALA A 8 38.16 21.07 27.40
CA ALA A 8 36.99 21.80 26.89
C ALA A 8 37.18 22.73 25.67
N LEU A 9 36.81 22.22 24.48
CA LEU A 9 36.05 23.02 23.53
C LEU A 9 34.98 22.11 22.89
N LEU A 10 33.94 21.82 23.66
CA LEU A 10 32.62 21.49 23.13
C LEU A 10 32.11 22.73 22.41
N THR A 11 32.58 22.99 21.19
CA THR A 11 31.77 23.77 20.27
C THR A 11 30.61 22.87 19.92
N PHE A 12 29.48 23.14 20.55
CA PHE A 12 28.17 22.93 19.99
C PHE A 12 28.29 23.18 18.48
N LEU A 13 28.39 22.12 17.68
CA LEU A 13 27.80 22.18 16.36
C LEU A 13 26.33 22.32 16.68
N SER A 14 25.87 23.57 16.74
CA SER A 14 24.52 23.89 16.38
C SER A 14 24.36 23.28 14.98
N PHE A 15 23.92 22.02 14.93
CA PHE A 15 23.20 21.51 13.79
C PHE A 15 21.97 22.42 13.73
N SER A 16 22.14 23.55 13.07
CA SER A 16 21.03 24.27 12.51
C SER A 16 20.41 23.26 11.57
N SER A 17 19.35 22.58 12.01
CA SER A 17 18.44 21.95 11.08
C SER A 17 17.93 23.12 10.25
N PHE A 18 18.53 23.30 9.07
CA PHE A 18 17.86 24.02 8.01
C PHE A 18 16.66 23.16 7.69
N GLY A 19 15.55 23.36 8.42
CA GLY A 19 14.26 22.81 8.07
C GLY A 19 14.00 23.31 6.66
N GLN A 20 14.06 22.40 5.70
CA GLN A 20 13.77 22.73 4.32
C GLN A 20 12.35 23.26 4.27
N GLU A 21 12.19 24.55 3.98
CA GLU A 21 10.88 25.16 3.84
C GLU A 21 10.25 24.63 2.56
N LEU A 22 9.33 23.67 2.69
CA LEU A 22 8.60 23.10 1.55
C LEU A 22 7.58 24.14 1.04
N LYS A 23 7.77 24.61 -0.20
CA LYS A 23 6.93 25.61 -0.87
C LYS A 23 6.19 24.99 -2.05
N ASP A 24 5.20 25.72 -2.56
CA ASP A 24 4.44 25.35 -3.77
C ASP A 24 3.73 23.98 -3.67
N ILE A 25 3.17 23.70 -2.49
CA ILE A 25 2.39 22.49 -2.21
C ILE A 25 0.95 22.68 -2.69
N ASP A 26 0.46 21.74 -3.50
CA ASP A 26 -0.90 21.75 -4.03
C ASP A 26 -1.94 21.25 -3.01
N GLU A 27 -1.55 20.29 -2.18
CA GLU A 27 -2.45 19.62 -1.24
C GLU A 27 -1.69 19.04 -0.04
N VAL A 28 -2.30 19.09 1.14
CA VAL A 28 -1.77 18.52 2.38
C VAL A 28 -2.86 17.65 3.00
N ALA A 29 -2.54 16.39 3.29
CA ALA A 29 -3.40 15.47 4.01
C ALA A 29 -3.23 15.62 5.53
N PRO A 30 -4.24 15.26 6.35
CA PRO A 30 -4.07 15.17 7.79
C PRO A 30 -2.97 14.19 8.18
N PHE A 31 -2.33 14.43 9.32
CA PHE A 31 -1.40 13.47 9.91
C PHE A 31 -2.12 12.13 10.21
N SER A 32 -1.45 11.04 9.86
CA SER A 32 -1.81 9.67 10.22
C SER A 32 -0.52 8.94 10.53
N ASP A 33 -0.48 8.20 11.64
CA ASP A 33 0.72 7.46 12.03
C ASP A 33 1.98 8.34 12.17
N GLY A 34 1.82 9.62 12.54
CA GLY A 34 2.91 10.58 12.71
C GLY A 34 3.48 11.16 11.41
N LEU A 35 2.88 10.86 10.25
CA LEU A 35 3.27 11.42 8.95
C LEU A 35 2.07 12.07 8.24
N ALA A 36 2.31 13.14 7.51
CA ALA A 36 1.30 13.78 6.65
C ALA A 36 1.74 13.73 5.19
N ALA A 37 0.83 13.33 4.29
CA ALA A 37 1.12 13.34 2.86
C ALA A 37 1.00 14.76 2.29
N VAL A 38 1.93 15.14 1.43
CA VAL A 38 1.95 16.44 0.73
C VAL A 38 2.05 16.20 -0.78
N ARG A 39 1.30 16.95 -1.59
CA ARG A 39 1.26 16.78 -3.05
C ARG A 39 1.86 17.98 -3.76
N VAL A 40 2.69 17.69 -4.77
CA VAL A 40 3.16 18.67 -5.77
C VAL A 40 2.94 18.05 -7.15
N GLY A 41 2.12 18.68 -7.98
CA GLY A 41 1.70 18.12 -9.26
C GLY A 41 1.00 16.76 -9.07
N ASN A 42 1.52 15.71 -9.72
CA ASN A 42 0.94 14.37 -9.63
C ASN A 42 1.66 13.45 -8.62
N GLN A 43 2.61 14.00 -7.86
CA GLN A 43 3.45 13.24 -6.94
C GLN A 43 3.13 13.59 -5.49
N TRP A 44 3.23 12.59 -4.62
CA TRP A 44 3.06 12.74 -3.17
C TRP A 44 4.35 12.43 -2.44
N GLY A 45 4.67 13.18 -1.41
CA GLY A 45 5.71 12.88 -0.42
C GLY A 45 5.11 12.84 0.98
N PHE A 46 5.93 12.58 2.00
CA PHE A 46 5.50 12.61 3.40
C PHE A 46 6.39 13.52 4.24
N ILE A 47 5.75 14.32 5.09
CA ILE A 47 6.41 15.15 6.10
C ILE A 47 6.16 14.60 7.52
N ASN A 48 7.09 14.86 8.43
CA ASN A 48 6.91 14.64 9.88
C ASN A 48 6.22 15.83 10.57
N GLU A 49 6.03 15.75 11.88
CA GLU A 49 5.36 16.79 12.69
C GLU A 49 6.15 18.11 12.74
N GLU A 50 7.45 18.05 12.50
CA GLU A 50 8.35 19.20 12.38
C GLU A 50 8.29 19.86 10.99
N GLY A 51 7.56 19.27 10.04
CA GLY A 51 7.42 19.76 8.67
C GLY A 51 8.55 19.36 7.72
N GLU A 52 9.45 18.47 8.16
CA GLU A 52 10.56 17.96 7.35
C GLU A 52 10.07 16.86 6.40
N LEU A 53 10.48 16.92 5.14
CA LEU A 53 10.21 15.86 4.15
C LEU A 53 11.02 14.62 4.51
N VAL A 54 10.34 13.54 4.91
CA VAL A 54 10.96 12.28 5.33
C VAL A 54 10.78 11.16 4.32
N ILE A 55 9.84 11.29 3.39
CA ILE A 55 9.74 10.46 2.19
C ILE A 55 9.59 11.38 1.00
N ASP A 56 10.51 11.28 0.05
CA ASP A 56 10.53 12.07 -1.17
C ASP A 56 9.26 11.88 -2.02
N PHE A 57 9.05 12.82 -2.95
CA PHE A 57 7.92 12.79 -3.86
C PHE A 57 7.95 11.56 -4.79
N ARG A 58 6.83 10.84 -4.84
CA ARG A 58 6.62 9.61 -5.61
C ARG A 58 5.31 9.67 -6.40
N ASP A 59 5.28 9.05 -7.56
CA ASP A 59 4.10 8.92 -8.44
C ASP A 59 3.34 7.59 -8.29
N ASP A 60 3.92 6.66 -7.53
CA ASP A 60 3.42 5.31 -7.27
C ASP A 60 2.54 5.22 -6.01
N LEU A 61 2.43 6.27 -5.20
CA LEU A 61 1.52 6.31 -4.06
C LEU A 61 0.06 6.30 -4.53
N VAL A 62 -0.79 5.53 -3.85
CA VAL A 62 -2.20 5.36 -4.25
C VAL A 62 -3.05 6.52 -3.74
N TRP A 63 -3.77 7.17 -4.65
CA TRP A 63 -4.77 8.19 -4.35
C TRP A 63 -5.76 8.36 -5.50
N ASN A 64 -6.95 8.87 -5.21
CA ASN A 64 -8.01 9.14 -6.16
C ASN A 64 -8.75 10.45 -5.81
N LYS A 65 -8.72 11.42 -6.73
CA LYS A 65 -9.45 12.69 -6.60
C LYS A 65 -10.97 12.51 -6.46
N LEU A 66 -11.51 11.43 -7.02
CA LEU A 66 -12.92 11.06 -6.99
C LEU A 66 -13.19 9.91 -6.01
N ALA A 67 -12.36 9.75 -4.98
CA ALA A 67 -12.53 8.69 -3.99
C ALA A 67 -13.95 8.70 -3.39
N ASP A 68 -14.57 7.53 -3.36
CA ASP A 68 -15.90 7.32 -2.79
C ASP A 68 -15.74 6.55 -1.48
N LYS A 69 -16.11 7.20 -0.36
CA LYS A 69 -15.99 6.62 0.98
C LYS A 69 -16.91 5.42 1.21
N GLU A 70 -17.93 5.26 0.37
CA GLU A 70 -18.83 4.10 0.42
C GLU A 70 -18.24 2.88 -0.32
N ARG A 71 -17.20 3.10 -1.16
CA ARG A 71 -16.43 2.04 -1.79
C ARG A 71 -15.39 1.48 -0.82
N LYS A 72 -14.75 0.39 -1.23
CA LYS A 72 -13.70 -0.29 -0.46
C LYS A 72 -12.39 -0.31 -1.24
N GLY A 73 -11.34 -0.60 -0.51
CA GLY A 73 -10.04 -0.83 -1.11
C GLY A 73 -9.54 0.44 -1.78
N ILE A 74 -8.92 0.28 -2.94
CA ILE A 74 -8.21 1.37 -3.62
C ILE A 74 -9.14 2.51 -4.06
N GLU A 75 -10.43 2.24 -4.28
CA GLU A 75 -11.42 3.27 -4.67
C GLU A 75 -11.76 4.25 -3.55
N ALA A 76 -11.52 3.87 -2.29
CA ALA A 76 -11.82 4.71 -1.12
C ALA A 76 -10.67 5.68 -0.76
N ILE A 77 -9.50 5.54 -1.40
CA ILE A 77 -8.27 6.24 -1.01
C ILE A 77 -8.23 7.63 -1.63
N ARG A 78 -8.58 8.66 -0.85
CA ARG A 78 -8.55 10.06 -1.31
C ARG A 78 -7.13 10.60 -1.46
N TYR A 79 -6.27 10.26 -0.52
CA TYR A 79 -4.87 10.66 -0.44
C TYR A 79 -4.06 9.53 0.20
N PRO A 80 -2.73 9.46 -0.03
CA PRO A 80 -1.89 8.48 0.62
C PRO A 80 -1.86 8.72 2.13
N ALA A 81 -1.91 7.66 2.93
CA ALA A 81 -1.81 7.74 4.37
C ALA A 81 -1.13 6.48 4.92
N PHE A 82 -0.38 6.64 6.00
CA PHE A 82 0.11 5.51 6.77
C PHE A 82 -0.98 5.02 7.71
N ARG A 83 -1.26 3.72 7.64
CA ARG A 83 -2.12 2.98 8.57
C ARG A 83 -1.37 1.76 9.04
N ASP A 84 -1.28 1.59 10.36
CA ASP A 84 -0.49 0.53 10.99
C ASP A 84 0.92 0.43 10.36
N GLY A 85 1.61 1.56 10.23
CA GLY A 85 2.98 1.61 9.74
C GLY A 85 3.18 1.41 8.24
N LEU A 86 2.11 1.22 7.46
CA LEU A 86 2.19 0.95 6.03
C LEU A 86 1.38 1.93 5.19
N CYS A 87 1.89 2.28 4.01
CA CYS A 87 1.20 3.09 3.02
C CYS A 87 1.15 2.37 1.68
N MET A 88 0.03 2.47 0.99
CA MET A 88 -0.21 1.75 -0.26
C MET A 88 0.54 2.38 -1.44
N ILE A 89 1.15 1.52 -2.25
CA ILE A 89 1.76 1.87 -3.55
C ILE A 89 1.14 1.03 -4.67
N ARG A 90 1.33 1.46 -5.92
CA ARG A 90 0.94 0.72 -7.12
C ARG A 90 2.10 0.54 -8.08
N GLU A 91 2.06 -0.55 -8.84
CA GLU A 91 3.00 -0.83 -9.92
C GLU A 91 2.20 -1.27 -11.15
N MET A 92 2.61 -0.83 -12.34
CA MET A 92 1.97 -1.24 -13.59
C MET A 92 2.58 -2.56 -14.08
N LEU A 93 1.74 -3.56 -14.31
CA LEU A 93 2.14 -4.75 -15.06
C LEU A 93 2.21 -4.39 -16.54
N GLU A 94 3.43 -4.32 -17.09
CA GLU A 94 3.67 -3.85 -18.46
C GLU A 94 2.99 -4.71 -19.54
N GLU A 95 2.93 -6.04 -19.35
CA GLU A 95 2.31 -6.94 -20.35
C GLU A 95 0.78 -6.80 -20.38
N GLU A 96 0.16 -6.54 -19.22
CA GLU A 96 -1.29 -6.46 -19.04
C GLU A 96 -1.84 -5.03 -19.11
N GLU A 97 -0.97 -4.04 -18.90
CA GLU A 97 -1.28 -2.62 -18.69
C GLU A 97 -2.30 -2.41 -17.55
N ILE A 98 -2.11 -3.15 -16.44
CA ILE A 98 -2.98 -3.15 -15.25
C ILE A 98 -2.14 -2.84 -14.01
N TYR A 99 -2.68 -2.02 -13.11
CA TYR A 99 -2.04 -1.76 -11.83
C TYR A 99 -2.27 -2.90 -10.83
N VAL A 100 -1.19 -3.27 -10.13
CA VAL A 100 -1.21 -4.07 -8.90
C VAL A 100 -0.74 -3.21 -7.74
N TYR A 101 -1.12 -3.60 -6.53
CA TYR A 101 -0.96 -2.81 -5.31
C TYR A 101 -0.12 -3.55 -4.29
N GLY A 102 0.70 -2.79 -3.57
CA GLY A 102 1.58 -3.23 -2.50
C GLY A 102 1.69 -2.16 -1.42
N PHE A 103 2.70 -2.26 -0.56
CA PHE A 103 2.88 -1.32 0.56
C PHE A 103 4.34 -0.97 0.80
N ILE A 104 4.58 0.28 1.17
CA ILE A 104 5.84 0.77 1.72
C ILE A 104 5.72 0.97 3.24
N ASP A 105 6.85 0.88 3.93
CA ASP A 105 6.98 1.30 5.33
C ASP A 105 7.27 2.81 5.45
N LYS A 106 7.37 3.31 6.69
CA LYS A 106 7.63 4.72 7.00
C LYS A 106 9.02 5.22 6.56
N THR A 107 9.90 4.35 6.09
CA THR A 107 11.18 4.74 5.48
C THR A 107 11.07 4.93 3.97
N GLY A 108 9.90 4.61 3.38
CA GLY A 108 9.69 4.59 1.94
C GLY A 108 10.09 3.27 1.27
N THR A 109 10.51 2.27 2.04
CA THR A 109 10.95 0.97 1.51
C THR A 109 9.76 0.06 1.27
N THR A 110 9.69 -0.59 0.11
CA THR A 110 8.65 -1.58 -0.19
C THR A 110 8.70 -2.73 0.80
N ARG A 111 7.65 -2.84 1.63
CA ARG A 111 7.49 -3.90 2.62
C ARG A 111 6.70 -5.07 2.08
N ILE A 112 5.66 -4.79 1.30
CA ILE A 112 4.80 -5.79 0.66
C ILE A 112 4.81 -5.48 -0.83
N LYS A 113 5.22 -6.46 -1.63
CA LYS A 113 5.35 -6.26 -3.08
C LYS A 113 3.99 -6.02 -3.73
N PRO A 114 3.94 -5.23 -4.82
CA PRO A 114 2.74 -5.08 -5.62
C PRO A 114 2.29 -6.40 -6.27
N GLU A 115 1.37 -7.10 -5.62
CA GLU A 115 0.85 -8.41 -6.08
C GLU A 115 -0.68 -8.52 -5.92
N TYR A 116 -1.33 -7.45 -5.48
CA TYR A 116 -2.77 -7.40 -5.21
C TYR A 116 -3.51 -6.61 -6.28
N LEU A 117 -4.61 -7.12 -6.83
CA LEU A 117 -5.44 -6.37 -7.80
C LEU A 117 -6.33 -5.32 -7.15
N ASN A 118 -6.68 -5.53 -5.88
CA ASN A 118 -7.39 -4.59 -5.02
C ASN A 118 -7.04 -4.94 -3.58
N VAL A 119 -6.87 -3.95 -2.71
CA VAL A 119 -6.50 -4.15 -1.31
C VAL A 119 -7.01 -2.99 -0.47
N THR A 120 -7.36 -3.26 0.79
CA THR A 120 -7.69 -2.22 1.78
C THR A 120 -6.43 -1.58 2.36
N GLU A 121 -6.59 -0.42 3.01
CA GLU A 121 -5.60 -0.01 4.01
C GLU A 121 -5.51 -1.06 5.12
N PHE A 122 -4.39 -1.02 5.86
CA PHE A 122 -4.27 -1.79 7.09
C PHE A 122 -5.15 -1.20 8.18
N ASP A 123 -5.80 -2.08 8.94
CA ASP A 123 -6.54 -1.73 10.15
C ASP A 123 -6.38 -2.88 11.16
N GLN A 124 -5.96 -2.53 12.38
CA GLN A 124 -5.68 -3.49 13.45
C GLN A 124 -4.65 -4.58 13.07
N GLY A 125 -3.67 -4.22 12.24
CA GLY A 125 -2.57 -5.07 11.80
C GLY A 125 -2.85 -5.94 10.58
N TYR A 126 -4.05 -5.84 9.99
CA TYR A 126 -4.44 -6.66 8.83
C TYR A 126 -5.02 -5.84 7.69
N ALA A 127 -4.91 -6.39 6.48
CA ALA A 127 -5.62 -5.88 5.31
C ALA A 127 -6.35 -7.02 4.59
N VAL A 128 -7.33 -6.67 3.76
CA VAL A 128 -7.98 -7.62 2.85
C VAL A 128 -7.54 -7.29 1.44
N GLY A 129 -7.05 -8.29 0.70
CA GLY A 129 -6.59 -8.11 -0.67
C GLY A 129 -7.04 -9.21 -1.61
N ILE A 130 -7.05 -8.92 -2.90
CA ILE A 130 -7.19 -9.91 -3.99
C ILE A 130 -5.80 -10.19 -4.52
N LEU A 131 -5.14 -11.21 -3.97
CA LEU A 131 -3.83 -11.68 -4.38
C LEU A 131 -3.91 -12.28 -5.79
N MET A 132 -3.00 -11.85 -6.66
CA MET A 132 -2.80 -12.41 -7.99
C MET A 132 -1.52 -13.25 -8.02
N THR A 133 -1.64 -14.48 -8.51
CA THR A 133 -0.49 -15.31 -8.86
C THR A 133 -0.43 -15.50 -10.37
N LYS A 134 0.64 -15.02 -11.01
CA LYS A 134 0.94 -15.21 -12.43
C LYS A 134 1.97 -16.32 -12.60
N THR A 135 1.60 -17.43 -13.25
CA THR A 135 2.49 -18.58 -13.47
C THR A 135 2.74 -18.78 -14.96
N PHE A 136 3.99 -18.78 -15.39
CA PHE A 136 4.34 -19.14 -16.77
C PHE A 136 4.04 -20.62 -17.04
N ARG A 137 3.29 -20.90 -18.11
CA ARG A 137 2.88 -22.25 -18.52
C ARG A 137 3.63 -22.78 -19.73
N GLY A 138 4.36 -21.92 -20.44
CA GLY A 138 5.08 -22.29 -21.66
C GLY A 138 4.77 -21.32 -22.80
N LYS A 139 5.11 -21.74 -24.02
CA LYS A 139 4.79 -20.99 -25.24
C LYS A 139 3.79 -21.78 -26.08
N ASN A 140 2.90 -21.09 -26.78
CA ASN A 140 2.05 -21.72 -27.79
C ASN A 140 2.83 -21.96 -29.09
N ASN A 141 2.17 -22.56 -30.09
CA ASN A 141 2.75 -22.82 -31.41
C ASN A 141 3.18 -21.56 -32.18
N PHE A 142 2.72 -20.38 -31.73
CA PHE A 142 3.10 -19.06 -32.27
C PHE A 142 4.22 -18.38 -31.46
N GLN A 143 4.89 -19.11 -30.55
CA GLN A 143 5.94 -18.60 -29.66
C GLN A 143 5.46 -17.52 -28.66
N LEU A 144 4.15 -17.40 -28.44
CA LEU A 144 3.58 -16.49 -27.45
C LEU A 144 3.63 -17.13 -26.06
N ASN A 145 4.09 -16.37 -25.07
CA ASN A 145 4.07 -16.79 -23.66
C ASN A 145 2.63 -17.02 -23.20
N ILE A 146 2.38 -18.17 -22.59
CA ILE A 146 1.11 -18.51 -21.95
C ILE A 146 1.31 -18.38 -20.45
N TYR A 147 0.48 -17.58 -19.80
CA TYR A 147 0.42 -17.47 -18.35
C TYR A 147 -0.91 -18.00 -17.82
N ASP A 148 -0.85 -18.62 -16.65
CA ASP A 148 -2.01 -18.97 -15.84
C ASP A 148 -2.12 -17.99 -14.69
N TYR A 149 -3.29 -17.37 -14.55
CA TYR A 149 -3.58 -16.43 -13.48
C TYR A 149 -4.50 -17.08 -12.47
N LYS A 150 -4.14 -16.97 -11.20
CA LYS A 150 -5.00 -17.37 -10.09
C LYS A 150 -5.22 -16.17 -9.19
N PHE A 151 -6.47 -16.00 -8.78
CA PHE A 151 -6.85 -14.89 -7.92
C PHE A 151 -7.48 -15.43 -6.65
N SER A 152 -7.11 -14.82 -5.53
CA SER A 152 -7.54 -15.27 -4.21
C SER A 152 -7.77 -14.07 -3.32
N GLU A 153 -8.96 -13.99 -2.74
CA GLU A 153 -9.24 -13.00 -1.72
C GLU A 153 -8.69 -13.52 -0.39
N VAL A 154 -7.83 -12.72 0.24
CA VAL A 154 -7.01 -13.11 1.37
C VAL A 154 -7.02 -12.03 2.46
N ILE A 155 -6.70 -12.44 3.68
CA ILE A 155 -6.29 -11.56 4.77
C ILE A 155 -4.78 -11.69 4.91
N LEU A 156 -4.08 -10.56 4.93
CA LEU A 156 -2.64 -10.47 5.08
C LEU A 156 -2.26 -9.63 6.31
N ASP A 157 -1.10 -9.91 6.89
CA ASP A 157 -0.50 -9.11 7.96
C ASP A 157 0.48 -8.04 7.42
N GLN A 158 1.05 -7.24 8.32
CA GLN A 158 2.00 -6.17 7.99
C GLN A 158 3.34 -6.66 7.42
N LYS A 159 3.66 -7.97 7.52
CA LYS A 159 4.83 -8.58 6.89
C LYS A 159 4.53 -9.04 5.47
N GLY A 160 3.25 -9.08 5.09
CA GLY A 160 2.78 -9.64 3.84
C GLY A 160 2.47 -11.14 3.92
N ASP A 161 2.50 -11.72 5.13
CA ASP A 161 2.16 -13.11 5.34
C ASP A 161 0.65 -13.32 5.16
N ILE A 162 0.28 -14.35 4.40
CA ILE A 162 -1.13 -14.67 4.16
C ILE A 162 -1.68 -15.41 5.37
N MET A 163 -2.39 -14.69 6.22
CA MET A 163 -2.99 -15.24 7.43
C MET A 163 -4.22 -16.11 7.13
N ARG A 164 -4.99 -15.74 6.09
CA ARG A 164 -6.19 -16.49 5.72
C ARG A 164 -6.51 -16.39 4.24
N LEU A 165 -6.79 -17.53 3.62
CA LEU A 165 -7.47 -17.59 2.33
C LEU A 165 -9.00 -17.57 2.55
N LEU A 166 -9.67 -16.55 2.01
CA LEU A 166 -11.13 -16.38 2.17
C LEU A 166 -11.90 -17.05 1.05
N ALA A 167 -11.53 -16.77 -0.20
CA ALA A 167 -12.19 -17.32 -1.38
C ALA A 167 -11.30 -17.27 -2.61
N LYS A 168 -11.42 -18.27 -3.48
CA LYS A 168 -10.90 -18.15 -4.86
C LYS A 168 -11.75 -17.14 -5.62
N ARG A 169 -11.12 -16.40 -6.52
CA ARG A 169 -11.76 -15.41 -7.38
C ARG A 169 -11.58 -15.86 -8.82
N ASP A 170 -12.72 -16.02 -9.50
CA ASP A 170 -12.78 -16.42 -10.89
C ASP A 170 -13.33 -15.26 -11.73
N ASN A 171 -13.25 -15.41 -13.06
CA ASN A 171 -13.78 -14.46 -14.05
C ASN A 171 -13.18 -13.05 -13.99
N ILE A 172 -11.93 -12.93 -13.54
CA ILE A 172 -11.16 -11.68 -13.64
C ILE A 172 -10.42 -11.68 -14.97
N LEU A 173 -10.70 -10.68 -15.81
CA LEU A 173 -10.11 -10.56 -17.14
C LEU A 173 -8.90 -9.62 -17.11
N MET A 174 -7.69 -10.17 -17.24
CA MET A 174 -6.43 -9.42 -17.18
C MET A 174 -6.06 -8.69 -18.49
N SER A 175 -7.00 -8.50 -19.40
CA SER A 175 -6.77 -7.71 -20.62
C SER A 175 -7.27 -6.29 -20.40
N LYS A 176 -6.42 -5.27 -20.53
CA LYS A 176 -6.77 -3.84 -20.35
C LYS A 176 -8.18 -3.43 -20.83
N ARG A 177 -8.55 -3.84 -22.05
CA ARG A 177 -9.86 -3.49 -22.68
C ARG A 177 -11.10 -4.03 -21.96
N ARG A 178 -10.94 -5.09 -21.17
CA ARG A 178 -12.03 -5.78 -20.45
C ARG A 178 -11.75 -5.87 -18.95
N TYR A 179 -10.69 -5.23 -18.48
CA TYR A 179 -10.34 -5.26 -17.08
C TYR A 179 -11.27 -4.32 -16.34
N GLU A 180 -11.86 -4.84 -15.28
CA GLU A 180 -12.60 -4.10 -14.29
C GLU A 180 -11.97 -4.39 -12.94
N LEU A 181 -11.81 -3.37 -12.11
CA LEU A 181 -11.25 -3.52 -10.78
C LEU A 181 -12.11 -4.51 -9.98
N PRO A 182 -11.55 -5.64 -9.51
CA PRO A 182 -12.36 -6.62 -8.81
C PRO A 182 -12.74 -6.14 -7.41
N GLU A 183 -14.04 -6.22 -7.08
CA GLU A 183 -14.55 -5.82 -5.77
C GLU A 183 -14.17 -6.82 -4.66
N LEU A 184 -13.82 -6.26 -3.50
CA LEU A 184 -13.61 -6.97 -2.24
C LEU A 184 -14.95 -7.40 -1.63
N ARG A 185 -15.16 -8.71 -1.49
CA ARG A 185 -16.35 -9.30 -0.88
C ARG A 185 -16.23 -9.41 0.63
N ALA A 186 -15.02 -9.35 1.18
CA ALA A 186 -14.79 -9.37 2.60
C ALA A 186 -14.74 -7.96 3.21
N LYS A 187 -15.01 -7.90 4.51
CA LYS A 187 -14.84 -6.75 5.39
C LYS A 187 -14.24 -7.26 6.70
N LEU A 188 -13.17 -6.65 7.17
CA LEU A 188 -12.75 -6.83 8.56
C LEU A 188 -13.74 -6.05 9.45
N LEU A 189 -14.21 -6.71 10.51
CA LEU A 189 -15.09 -6.11 11.52
C LEU A 189 -14.34 -5.88 12.84
N SER A 190 -13.35 -6.73 13.11
CA SER A 190 -12.39 -6.61 14.21
C SER A 190 -11.21 -7.53 13.93
N LYS A 191 -10.15 -7.45 14.76
CA LYS A 191 -9.00 -8.35 14.75
C LYS A 191 -9.37 -9.84 14.57
N ASN A 192 -10.47 -10.29 15.19
CA ASN A 192 -10.84 -11.71 15.22
C ASN A 192 -12.13 -12.01 14.44
N LEU A 193 -12.64 -11.07 13.63
CA LEU A 193 -13.92 -11.24 12.94
C LEU A 193 -13.92 -10.56 11.58
N ALA A 194 -14.27 -11.30 10.54
CA ALA A 194 -14.59 -10.78 9.22
C ALA A 194 -16.04 -11.10 8.84
N ALA A 195 -16.58 -10.31 7.91
CA ALA A 195 -17.78 -10.65 7.16
C ALA A 195 -17.41 -10.87 5.70
N VAL A 196 -17.83 -11.98 5.10
CA VAL A 196 -17.57 -12.32 3.70
C VAL A 196 -18.88 -12.44 2.95
N LYS A 197 -19.03 -11.69 1.86
CA LYS A 197 -20.21 -11.75 1.01
C LYS A 197 -20.16 -12.97 0.08
N LYS A 198 -21.17 -13.84 0.16
CA LYS A 198 -21.37 -15.00 -0.72
C LYS A 198 -22.73 -14.91 -1.41
N GLY A 199 -22.73 -14.64 -2.71
CA GLY A 199 -23.94 -14.27 -3.43
C GLY A 199 -24.54 -12.99 -2.83
N ASP A 200 -25.82 -13.05 -2.44
CA ASP A 200 -26.52 -11.93 -1.82
C ASP A 200 -26.39 -11.89 -0.28
N ASN A 201 -25.82 -12.94 0.32
CA ASN A 201 -25.76 -13.10 1.77
C ASN A 201 -24.38 -12.73 2.34
N TRP A 202 -24.37 -12.31 3.60
CA TRP A 202 -23.15 -12.13 4.39
C TRP A 202 -22.97 -13.31 5.34
N GLU A 203 -21.76 -13.84 5.38
CA GLU A 203 -21.36 -14.84 6.38
C GLU A 203 -20.31 -14.25 7.31
N LEU A 204 -20.49 -14.42 8.62
CA LEU A 204 -19.49 -14.06 9.62
C LEU A 204 -18.46 -15.16 9.73
N MET A 205 -17.19 -14.77 9.78
CA MET A 205 -16.05 -15.66 9.88
C MET A 205 -15.20 -15.22 11.06
N LYS A 206 -15.06 -16.10 12.07
CA LYS A 206 -14.08 -15.91 13.12
C LYS A 206 -12.68 -16.08 12.53
N LEU A 207 -11.77 -15.21 12.96
CA LEU A 207 -10.39 -15.21 12.54
C LEU A 207 -9.56 -15.60 13.76
N ASP A 208 -8.86 -16.72 13.66
CA ASP A 208 -7.87 -17.14 14.66
C ASP A 208 -6.50 -16.61 14.19
N LEU A 209 -6.35 -15.29 14.21
CA LEU A 209 -5.12 -14.62 13.81
C LEU A 209 -4.27 -14.41 15.07
N GLU A 210 -3.15 -15.13 15.16
CA GLU A 210 -2.16 -14.96 16.23
C GLU A 210 -1.30 -13.71 15.99
#